data_AF-A0A960MFG6-F1
#
_entry.id   AF-A0A960MFG6-F1
#
_cell.length_a   1.000
_cell.length_b   1.000
_cell.length_c   1.000
_cell.angle_alpha   90.00
_cell.angle_beta   90.00
_cell.angle_gamma   90.00
#
_symmetry.space_group_name_H-M   'P 1'
#
loop_
_entity.id
_entity.type
_entity.pdbx_description
1 polymer ?
#
loop_
_entity_poly.entity_id
_entity_poly.type
_entity_poly.pdbx_seq_one_letter_code
_entity_poly.pdbx_strand_id
1 'polypeptide(L)'
;TWRRASVHPDFAKPEMSAKFASVDPENRLLWRQNRQRLDFEQMHDSLLSVSGNLSGEMFGRPVVLLQPPFANRRAVYAFIDRQNIDPTFRNFDFSNPQEHTGKRPRTSIPMQALFMLNSGFIQEQADKVMARPEVAAAAKPEDKVAALYQIVLSRKPNAEETQMGLAFIRQAEQTLASIGTRQTLTEWQYGYGGVEPESESVLFRPFEHWDGEQWQIAPAYPVPNDPRNYLRINRNGSSHTGSDARHASIMRWTAPRDLTVNITGKITRHEGVVGKGDGVVGRVLVSGRGAVLQQSVPAPSKEQAMNLANVAVKAGDTIDFVVEPGKDNSFDSYTWQPEIRDAKNPQVRWNFTSQYGGPADVASPWQNYAQALLETNEFLFVD
;
A
#
# COMPACT_ATOMS: atom_id res chain seq x y z
N THR A 1 21.35 -12.28 -21.21
CA THR A 1 20.05 -12.76 -21.71
C THR A 1 20.16 -12.95 -23.22
N TRP A 2 19.70 -14.10 -23.74
CA TRP A 2 19.65 -14.33 -25.18
C TRP A 2 18.39 -13.64 -25.74
N ARG A 3 18.55 -12.55 -26.51
CA ARG A 3 17.42 -11.96 -27.27
C ARG A 3 17.01 -12.96 -28.35
N ARG A 4 15.73 -13.30 -28.43
CA ARG A 4 15.17 -14.10 -29.54
C ARG A 4 14.86 -13.18 -30.74
N ALA A 5 15.80 -12.35 -31.15
CA ALA A 5 15.55 -11.41 -32.23
C ALA A 5 15.66 -12.10 -33.60
N SER A 6 14.52 -12.41 -34.22
CA SER A 6 14.43 -12.55 -35.67
C SER A 6 13.91 -11.23 -36.22
N VAL A 7 14.73 -10.52 -36.98
CA VAL A 7 14.32 -9.27 -37.63
C VAL A 7 14.71 -9.27 -39.09
N HIS A 8 13.92 -8.62 -39.93
CA HIS A 8 14.28 -8.35 -41.30
C HIS A 8 15.65 -7.65 -41.36
N PRO A 9 16.55 -7.94 -42.31
CA PRO A 9 17.89 -7.35 -42.36
C PRO A 9 17.90 -5.81 -42.33
N ASP A 10 16.90 -5.19 -42.96
CA ASP A 10 16.71 -3.74 -42.96
C ASP A 10 15.94 -3.18 -41.75
N PHE A 11 15.54 -4.01 -40.78
CA PHE A 11 14.78 -3.57 -39.59
C PHE A 11 15.53 -2.50 -38.77
N ALA A 12 16.87 -2.56 -38.76
CA ALA A 12 17.70 -1.60 -38.04
C ALA A 12 17.60 -0.17 -38.62
N LYS A 13 17.07 0.00 -39.84
CA LYS A 13 16.82 1.30 -40.47
C LYS A 13 15.46 1.82 -40.02
N PRO A 14 15.37 2.95 -39.28
CA PRO A 14 14.11 3.47 -38.75
C PRO A 14 13.05 3.71 -39.82
N GLU A 15 13.44 4.21 -41.00
CA GLU A 15 12.52 4.41 -42.12
C GLU A 15 11.91 3.10 -42.64
N MET A 16 12.67 2.01 -42.59
CA MET A 16 12.24 0.71 -43.08
C MET A 16 11.36 0.00 -42.05
N SER A 17 11.70 0.05 -40.76
CA SER A 17 10.85 -0.52 -39.70
C SER A 17 9.50 0.21 -39.61
N ALA A 18 9.47 1.53 -39.76
CA ALA A 18 8.23 2.30 -39.86
C ALA A 18 7.39 1.89 -41.09
N LYS A 19 8.05 1.69 -42.24
CA LYS A 19 7.39 1.21 -43.45
C LYS A 19 6.82 -0.20 -43.26
N PHE A 20 7.59 -1.14 -42.72
CA PHE A 20 7.13 -2.49 -42.46
C PHE A 20 5.93 -2.50 -41.50
N ALA A 21 5.98 -1.70 -40.43
CA ALA A 21 4.87 -1.55 -39.49
C ALA A 21 3.62 -0.94 -40.15
N SER A 22 3.77 -0.03 -41.10
CA SER A 22 2.63 0.55 -41.83
C SER A 22 1.96 -0.44 -42.80
N VAL A 23 2.75 -1.35 -43.38
CA VAL A 23 2.28 -2.33 -44.37
C VAL A 23 1.73 -3.59 -43.68
N ASP A 24 2.39 -4.04 -42.63
CA ASP A 24 2.06 -5.26 -41.88
C ASP A 24 2.15 -5.01 -40.37
N PRO A 25 1.20 -4.25 -39.80
CA PRO A 25 1.19 -3.90 -38.37
C PRO A 25 1.08 -5.14 -37.46
N GLU A 26 0.32 -6.14 -37.92
CA GLU A 26 0.09 -7.41 -37.23
C GLU A 26 1.25 -8.41 -37.39
N ASN A 27 2.31 -8.02 -38.11
CA ASN A 27 3.50 -8.84 -38.32
C ASN A 27 3.18 -10.25 -38.89
N ARG A 28 2.21 -10.33 -39.80
CA ARG A 28 1.79 -11.57 -40.48
C ARG A 28 2.84 -12.09 -41.47
N LEU A 29 3.64 -11.19 -42.02
CA LEU A 29 4.76 -11.48 -42.91
C LEU A 29 6.06 -11.79 -42.15
N LEU A 30 6.01 -11.75 -40.81
CA LEU A 30 7.12 -12.13 -39.91
C LEU A 30 8.40 -11.32 -40.17
N TRP A 31 8.26 -10.03 -40.48
CA TRP A 31 9.38 -9.11 -40.67
C TRP A 31 10.10 -8.75 -39.35
N ARG A 32 9.49 -9.10 -38.22
CA ARG A 32 10.13 -9.14 -36.90
C ARG A 32 9.61 -10.33 -36.11
N GLN A 33 10.21 -10.60 -34.96
CA GLN A 33 9.70 -11.59 -34.03
C GLN A 33 8.49 -11.02 -33.29
N ASN A 34 7.49 -11.87 -33.07
CA ASN A 34 6.29 -11.50 -32.34
C ASN A 34 6.62 -11.34 -30.86
N ARG A 35 6.28 -10.18 -30.31
CA ARG A 35 6.46 -9.92 -28.88
C ARG A 35 5.67 -10.94 -28.07
N GLN A 36 6.34 -11.56 -27.12
CA GLN A 36 5.76 -12.56 -26.24
C GLN A 36 5.95 -12.13 -24.81
N ARG A 37 4.85 -11.98 -24.08
CA ARG A 37 4.89 -11.76 -22.62
C ARG A 37 5.64 -12.93 -21.97
N LEU A 38 6.48 -12.63 -20.99
CA LEU A 38 7.08 -13.61 -20.11
C LEU A 38 5.98 -14.36 -19.36
N ASP A 39 6.07 -15.69 -19.31
CA ASP A 39 5.23 -16.50 -18.43
C ASP A 39 5.55 -16.17 -16.96
N PHE A 40 4.68 -16.56 -16.02
CA PHE A 40 4.88 -16.27 -14.60
C PHE A 40 6.29 -16.65 -14.12
N GLU A 41 6.74 -17.87 -14.44
CA GLU A 41 8.01 -18.39 -13.98
C GLU A 41 9.20 -17.58 -14.52
N GLN A 42 9.10 -17.15 -15.78
CA GLN A 42 10.15 -16.36 -16.42
C GLN A 42 10.18 -14.93 -15.87
N MET A 43 9.01 -14.32 -15.67
CA MET A 43 8.89 -12.99 -15.06
C MET A 43 9.47 -13.01 -13.64
N HIS A 44 9.02 -13.95 -12.81
CA HIS A 44 9.48 -14.11 -11.43
C HIS A 44 11.00 -14.30 -11.34
N ASP A 45 11.55 -15.25 -12.11
CA ASP A 45 12.99 -15.52 -12.09
C ASP A 45 13.81 -14.34 -12.66
N SER A 46 13.26 -13.59 -13.63
CA SER A 46 13.92 -12.39 -14.17
C SER A 46 13.97 -11.27 -13.13
N LEU A 47 12.89 -11.04 -12.39
CA LEU A 47 12.81 -10.06 -11.30
C LEU A 47 13.85 -10.36 -10.21
N LEU A 48 13.93 -11.62 -9.75
CA LEU A 48 14.94 -12.07 -8.79
C LEU A 48 16.36 -11.96 -9.36
N SER A 49 16.54 -12.22 -10.65
CA SER A 49 17.86 -12.19 -11.28
C SER A 49 18.40 -10.76 -11.37
N VAL A 50 17.61 -9.79 -11.83
CA VAL A 50 18.07 -8.40 -11.96
C VAL A 50 18.25 -7.74 -10.60
N SER A 51 17.43 -8.08 -9.62
CA SER A 51 17.59 -7.63 -8.24
C SER A 51 18.79 -8.25 -7.53
N GLY A 52 19.44 -9.27 -8.13
CA GLY A 52 20.55 -10.01 -7.52
C GLY A 52 20.11 -10.90 -6.35
N ASN A 53 18.81 -11.17 -6.23
CA ASN A 53 18.22 -11.94 -5.15
C ASN A 53 18.08 -13.44 -5.49
N LEU A 54 18.18 -13.83 -6.76
CA LEU A 54 17.93 -15.20 -7.21
C LEU A 54 18.89 -16.23 -6.57
N SER A 55 18.33 -17.17 -5.82
CA SER A 55 19.06 -18.34 -5.31
C SER A 55 19.30 -19.38 -6.40
N GLY A 56 20.55 -19.81 -6.52
CA GLY A 56 20.97 -20.92 -7.37
C GLY A 56 20.74 -22.31 -6.76
N GLU A 57 20.13 -22.41 -5.58
CA GLU A 57 19.92 -23.67 -4.88
C GLU A 57 19.02 -24.62 -5.70
N MET A 58 19.60 -25.77 -6.08
CA MET A 58 18.90 -26.82 -6.79
C MET A 58 18.33 -27.88 -5.84
N PHE A 59 17.21 -28.47 -6.24
CA PHE A 59 16.50 -29.56 -5.52
C PHE A 59 15.96 -29.13 -4.15
N GLY A 60 15.28 -30.04 -3.45
CA GLY A 60 14.70 -29.75 -2.14
C GLY A 60 13.19 -29.53 -2.18
N ARG A 61 12.64 -29.07 -1.04
CA ARG A 61 11.20 -28.90 -0.87
C ARG A 61 10.70 -27.66 -1.62
N PRO A 62 9.46 -27.71 -2.14
CA PRO A 62 8.84 -26.54 -2.74
C PRO A 62 8.58 -25.43 -1.70
N VAL A 63 8.50 -24.20 -2.16
CA VAL A 63 8.33 -23.00 -1.32
C VAL A 63 7.19 -22.12 -1.81
N VAL A 64 6.54 -21.39 -0.89
CA VAL A 64 5.54 -20.38 -1.25
C VAL A 64 6.28 -19.12 -1.70
N LEU A 65 6.06 -18.68 -2.93
CA LEU A 65 6.85 -17.59 -3.53
C LEU A 65 6.34 -16.19 -3.16
N LEU A 66 5.02 -16.01 -3.15
CA LEU A 66 4.37 -14.70 -3.10
C LEU A 66 3.85 -14.30 -1.72
N GLN A 67 4.30 -14.98 -0.66
CA GLN A 67 3.99 -14.62 0.72
C GLN A 67 5.24 -14.10 1.44
N PRO A 68 5.16 -12.96 2.14
CA PRO A 68 6.26 -12.49 2.96
C PRO A 68 6.60 -13.49 4.09
N PRO A 69 7.90 -13.71 4.40
CA PRO A 69 9.06 -13.24 3.65
C PRO A 69 9.15 -13.92 2.27
N PHE A 70 9.31 -13.13 1.21
CA PHE A 70 9.26 -13.65 -0.16
C PHE A 70 10.45 -14.58 -0.45
N ALA A 71 10.15 -15.78 -0.94
CA ALA A 71 11.19 -16.75 -1.24
C ALA A 71 11.98 -16.33 -2.48
N ASN A 72 13.29 -16.52 -2.45
CA ASN A 72 14.20 -16.12 -3.52
C ASN A 72 14.62 -17.27 -4.45
N ARG A 73 13.89 -18.40 -4.39
CA ARG A 73 14.15 -19.57 -5.22
C ARG A 73 13.48 -19.44 -6.59
N ARG A 74 14.04 -20.14 -7.59
CA ARG A 74 13.43 -20.23 -8.91
C ARG A 74 11.98 -20.71 -8.86
N ALA A 75 11.13 -20.17 -9.71
CA ALA A 75 9.69 -20.44 -9.75
C ALA A 75 9.35 -21.92 -10.04
N VAL A 76 10.28 -22.68 -10.62
CA VAL A 76 10.15 -24.13 -10.78
C VAL A 76 10.01 -24.88 -9.44
N TYR A 77 10.45 -24.27 -8.34
CA TYR A 77 10.30 -24.80 -6.98
C TYR A 77 9.08 -24.22 -6.25
N ALA A 78 8.14 -23.60 -6.96
CA ALA A 78 6.89 -23.12 -6.37
C ALA A 78 6.10 -24.26 -5.72
N PHE A 79 5.61 -24.01 -4.51
CA PHE A 79 4.57 -24.83 -3.91
C PHE A 79 3.24 -24.59 -4.61
N ILE A 80 2.66 -25.65 -5.17
CA ILE A 80 1.37 -25.60 -5.86
C ILE A 80 0.39 -26.48 -5.10
N ASP A 81 -0.55 -25.84 -4.41
CA ASP A 81 -1.76 -26.50 -3.92
C ASP A 81 -2.71 -26.72 -5.12
N ARG A 82 -2.93 -27.98 -5.49
CA ARG A 82 -3.75 -28.34 -6.65
C ARG A 82 -5.23 -28.00 -6.44
N GLN A 83 -5.70 -27.94 -5.19
CA GLN A 83 -7.09 -27.64 -4.84
C GLN A 83 -7.29 -26.13 -4.65
N ASN A 84 -6.26 -25.42 -4.20
CA ASN A 84 -6.33 -23.98 -3.91
C ASN A 84 -5.11 -23.21 -4.46
N ILE A 85 -4.97 -23.16 -5.78
CA ILE A 85 -3.89 -22.41 -6.43
C ILE A 85 -4.00 -20.91 -6.15
N ASP A 86 -2.86 -20.26 -5.89
CA ASP A 86 -2.80 -18.80 -5.72
C ASP A 86 -3.41 -18.09 -6.96
N PRO A 87 -4.33 -17.13 -6.76
CA PRO A 87 -4.97 -16.39 -7.86
C PRO A 87 -3.97 -15.71 -8.80
N THR A 88 -2.77 -15.37 -8.31
CA THR A 88 -1.72 -14.77 -9.13
C THR A 88 -1.26 -15.71 -10.24
N PHE A 89 -1.06 -17.00 -9.95
CA PHE A 89 -0.70 -17.96 -11.00
C PHE A 89 -1.76 -18.00 -12.11
N ARG A 90 -3.05 -17.97 -11.74
CA ARG A 90 -4.15 -17.91 -12.71
C ARG A 90 -4.11 -16.63 -13.54
N ASN A 91 -3.85 -15.47 -12.91
CA ASN A 91 -3.73 -14.19 -13.60
C ASN A 91 -2.59 -14.18 -14.62
N PHE A 92 -1.54 -14.99 -14.44
CA PHE A 92 -0.40 -15.08 -15.34
C PHE A 92 -0.41 -16.32 -16.24
N ASP A 93 -1.61 -16.85 -16.53
CA ASP A 93 -1.84 -17.97 -17.48
C ASP A 93 -1.14 -19.29 -17.09
N PHE A 94 -0.96 -19.53 -15.79
CA PHE A 94 -0.39 -20.80 -15.32
C PHE A 94 -1.29 -21.99 -15.69
N SER A 95 -0.66 -23.13 -15.98
CA SER A 95 -1.37 -24.36 -16.35
C SER A 95 -2.25 -24.87 -15.21
N ASN A 96 -3.44 -25.38 -15.54
CA ASN A 96 -4.31 -25.99 -14.54
C ASN A 96 -3.65 -27.27 -14.00
N PRO A 97 -3.39 -27.40 -12.69
CA PRO A 97 -2.71 -28.56 -12.13
C PRO A 97 -3.59 -29.81 -12.01
N GLN A 98 -4.90 -29.71 -12.29
CA GLN A 98 -5.85 -30.82 -12.20
C GLN A 98 -6.18 -31.46 -13.55
N GLU A 99 -5.78 -30.84 -14.67
CA GLU A 99 -6.10 -31.33 -16.01
C GLU A 99 -4.94 -31.11 -16.99
N HIS A 100 -5.02 -31.74 -18.15
CA HIS A 100 -4.01 -31.57 -19.19
C HIS A 100 -4.17 -30.21 -19.88
N THR A 101 -3.07 -29.43 -19.88
CA THR A 101 -2.99 -28.17 -20.63
C THR A 101 -2.13 -28.37 -21.89
N GLY A 102 -2.76 -28.59 -23.05
CA GLY A 102 -2.03 -28.81 -24.32
C GLY A 102 -1.28 -27.57 -24.82
N LYS A 103 -1.80 -26.37 -24.50
CA LYS A 103 -1.16 -25.08 -24.76
C LYS A 103 -1.60 -24.10 -23.69
N ARG A 104 -0.66 -23.38 -23.07
CA ARG A 104 -1.00 -22.31 -22.12
C ARG A 104 -1.73 -21.17 -22.86
N PRO A 105 -2.81 -20.61 -22.28
CA PRO A 105 -3.36 -19.37 -22.79
C PRO A 105 -2.30 -18.27 -22.69
N ARG A 106 -2.46 -17.21 -23.48
CA ARG A 106 -1.64 -16.01 -23.39
C ARG A 106 -2.57 -14.83 -23.38
N THR A 107 -2.73 -14.23 -22.22
CA THR A 107 -3.57 -13.09 -21.99
C THR A 107 -2.72 -11.89 -21.57
N SER A 108 -3.21 -10.70 -21.92
CA SER A 108 -2.74 -9.43 -21.41
C SER A 108 -3.95 -8.75 -20.80
N ILE A 109 -4.06 -8.83 -19.49
CA ILE A 109 -5.21 -8.33 -18.73
C ILE A 109 -4.78 -7.26 -17.74
N PRO A 110 -5.64 -6.27 -17.42
CA PRO A 110 -5.31 -5.20 -16.49
C PRO A 110 -4.85 -5.70 -15.11
N MET A 111 -5.35 -6.86 -14.65
CA MET A 111 -4.95 -7.45 -13.37
C MET A 111 -3.46 -7.81 -13.31
N GLN A 112 -2.82 -8.15 -14.44
CA GLN A 112 -1.38 -8.42 -14.48
C GLN A 112 -0.58 -7.13 -14.26
N ALA A 113 -0.96 -6.03 -14.91
CA ALA A 113 -0.34 -4.72 -14.69
C ALA A 113 -0.59 -4.23 -13.25
N LEU A 114 -1.81 -4.44 -12.73
CA LEU A 114 -2.14 -4.06 -11.36
C LEU A 114 -1.36 -4.87 -10.33
N PHE A 115 -1.08 -6.15 -10.60
CA PHE A 115 -0.16 -6.96 -9.79
C PHE A 115 1.23 -6.34 -9.78
N MET A 116 1.77 -5.95 -10.94
CA MET A 116 3.09 -5.34 -11.01
C MET A 116 3.18 -4.05 -10.16
N LEU A 117 2.16 -3.20 -10.24
CA LEU A 117 2.09 -1.92 -9.51
C LEU A 117 1.97 -2.08 -7.98
N ASN A 118 1.23 -3.07 -7.50
CA ASN A 118 0.81 -3.15 -6.09
C ASN A 118 1.44 -4.32 -5.31
N SER A 119 2.18 -5.20 -5.96
CA SER A 119 2.73 -6.38 -5.32
C SER A 119 3.94 -6.01 -4.46
N GLY A 120 3.88 -6.37 -3.18
CA GLY A 120 5.02 -6.23 -2.26
C GLY A 120 6.26 -7.01 -2.73
N PHE A 121 6.09 -8.10 -3.50
CA PHE A 121 7.21 -8.83 -4.08
C PHE A 121 7.98 -7.98 -5.10
N ILE A 122 7.26 -7.24 -5.95
CA ILE A 122 7.84 -6.37 -6.98
C ILE A 122 8.54 -5.18 -6.32
N GLN A 123 7.91 -4.59 -5.31
CA GLN A 123 8.50 -3.52 -4.50
C GLN A 123 9.80 -4.00 -3.83
N GLU A 124 9.82 -5.18 -3.21
CA GLU A 124 11.05 -5.74 -2.63
C GLU A 124 12.15 -5.93 -3.70
N GLN A 125 11.79 -6.35 -4.92
CA GLN A 125 12.78 -6.49 -5.99
C GLN A 125 13.30 -5.13 -6.46
N ALA A 126 12.46 -4.10 -6.52
CA ALA A 126 12.89 -2.73 -6.82
C ALA A 126 13.85 -2.19 -5.74
N ASP A 127 13.57 -2.46 -4.47
CA ASP A 127 14.43 -2.10 -3.34
C ASP A 127 15.80 -2.78 -3.43
N LYS A 128 15.80 -4.08 -3.75
CA LYS A 128 17.03 -4.85 -3.94
C LYS A 128 17.82 -4.39 -5.16
N VAL A 129 17.17 -4.02 -6.26
CA VAL A 129 17.83 -3.38 -7.42
C VAL A 129 18.51 -2.07 -6.98
N MET A 130 17.82 -1.25 -6.17
CA MET A 130 18.39 0.00 -5.65
C MET A 130 19.56 -0.22 -4.69
N ALA A 131 19.54 -1.32 -3.93
CA ALA A 131 20.61 -1.70 -3.01
C ALA A 131 21.83 -2.31 -3.71
N ARG A 132 21.75 -2.61 -5.02
CA ARG A 132 22.89 -3.15 -5.76
C ARG A 132 24.08 -2.19 -5.74
N PRO A 133 25.33 -2.66 -5.54
CA PRO A 133 26.50 -1.79 -5.46
C PRO A 133 26.65 -0.84 -6.65
N GLU A 134 26.33 -1.30 -7.86
CA GLU A 134 26.43 -0.52 -9.09
C GLU A 134 25.45 0.68 -9.12
N VAL A 135 24.30 0.56 -8.45
CA VAL A 135 23.29 1.63 -8.32
C VAL A 135 23.58 2.48 -7.09
N ALA A 136 23.89 1.86 -5.96
CA ALA A 136 24.15 2.53 -4.70
C ALA A 136 25.40 3.42 -4.75
N ALA A 137 26.43 3.03 -5.51
CA ALA A 137 27.65 3.81 -5.69
C ALA A 137 27.50 4.97 -6.70
N ALA A 138 26.41 5.02 -7.47
CA ALA A 138 26.20 6.07 -8.46
C ALA A 138 25.88 7.42 -7.78
N ALA A 139 26.84 8.35 -7.86
CA ALA A 139 26.75 9.65 -7.21
C ALA A 139 25.83 10.64 -7.95
N LYS A 140 25.87 10.64 -9.29
CA LYS A 140 25.06 11.54 -10.11
C LYS A 140 23.74 10.86 -10.50
N PRO A 141 22.63 11.61 -10.57
CA PRO A 141 21.35 11.09 -11.04
C PRO A 141 21.44 10.41 -12.42
N GLU A 142 22.21 10.98 -13.35
CA GLU A 142 22.41 10.44 -14.71
C GLU A 142 23.10 9.07 -14.67
N ASP A 143 24.14 8.94 -13.86
CA ASP A 143 24.90 7.70 -13.69
C ASP A 143 24.01 6.62 -13.05
N LYS A 144 23.14 7.02 -12.13
CA LYS A 144 22.18 6.13 -11.47
C LYS A 144 21.10 5.64 -12.43
N VAL A 145 20.55 6.52 -13.27
CA VAL A 145 19.64 6.12 -14.37
C VAL A 145 20.35 5.14 -15.31
N ALA A 146 21.58 5.43 -15.70
CA ALA A 146 22.36 4.55 -16.56
C ALA A 146 22.61 3.17 -15.93
N ALA A 147 22.93 3.12 -14.63
CA ALA A 147 23.11 1.87 -13.89
C ALA A 147 21.81 1.05 -13.83
N LEU A 148 20.67 1.69 -13.54
CA LEU A 148 19.36 1.03 -13.51
C LEU A 148 18.98 0.43 -14.87
N TYR A 149 19.16 1.19 -15.95
CA TYR A 149 18.96 0.68 -17.32
C TYR A 149 19.87 -0.52 -17.62
N GLN A 150 21.14 -0.43 -17.23
CA GLN A 150 22.10 -1.50 -17.48
C GLN A 150 21.76 -2.79 -16.72
N ILE A 151 21.25 -2.68 -15.50
CA ILE A 151 20.84 -3.84 -14.68
C ILE A 151 19.51 -4.43 -15.17
N VAL A 152 18.50 -3.58 -15.35
CA VAL A 152 17.13 -4.02 -15.62
C VAL A 152 16.94 -4.39 -17.10
N LEU A 153 17.43 -3.54 -18.01
CA LEU A 153 17.22 -3.66 -19.45
C LEU A 153 18.46 -4.15 -20.21
N SER A 154 19.58 -4.39 -19.52
CA SER A 154 20.84 -4.88 -20.11
C SER A 154 21.42 -3.97 -21.21
N ARG A 155 21.10 -2.67 -21.18
CA ARG A 155 21.61 -1.67 -22.12
C ARG A 155 21.72 -0.30 -21.47
N LYS A 156 22.39 0.64 -22.14
CA LYS A 156 22.38 2.05 -21.74
C LYS A 156 21.09 2.75 -22.19
N PRO A 157 20.61 3.76 -21.43
CA PRO A 157 19.55 4.65 -21.90
C PRO A 157 20.07 5.52 -23.04
N ASN A 158 19.19 5.91 -23.95
CA ASN A 158 19.45 7.01 -24.87
C ASN A 158 19.22 8.38 -24.17
N ALA A 159 19.51 9.48 -24.87
CA ALA A 159 19.41 10.83 -24.29
C ALA A 159 17.97 11.19 -23.83
N GLU A 160 16.96 10.79 -24.59
CA GLU A 160 15.55 11.03 -24.27
C GLU A 160 15.13 10.22 -23.05
N GLU A 161 15.54 8.95 -22.99
CA GLU A 161 15.29 8.05 -21.85
C GLU A 161 15.95 8.54 -20.56
N THR A 162 17.18 9.04 -20.64
CA THR A 162 17.83 9.69 -19.50
C THR A 162 17.02 10.89 -19.03
N GLN A 163 16.59 11.76 -19.95
CA GLN A 163 15.80 12.93 -19.61
C GLN A 163 14.45 12.56 -18.97
N MET A 164 13.76 11.54 -19.51
CA MET A 164 12.51 11.01 -18.95
C MET A 164 12.71 10.47 -17.54
N GLY A 165 13.77 9.70 -17.31
CA GLY A 165 14.11 9.19 -15.97
C GLY A 165 14.33 10.29 -14.95
N LEU A 166 15.14 11.29 -15.30
CA LEU A 166 15.38 12.43 -14.43
C LEU A 166 14.13 13.26 -14.17
N ALA A 167 13.25 13.41 -15.17
CA ALA A 167 11.98 14.10 -15.02
C ALA A 167 11.03 13.34 -14.07
N PHE A 168 10.97 12.00 -14.19
CA PHE A 168 10.21 11.15 -13.29
C PHE A 168 10.63 11.35 -11.83
N ILE A 169 11.95 11.30 -11.57
CA ILE A 169 12.49 11.47 -10.21
C ILE A 169 12.11 12.84 -9.63
N ARG A 170 12.34 13.92 -10.39
CA ARG A 170 11.99 15.29 -9.94
C ARG A 170 10.50 15.43 -9.64
N GLN A 171 9.64 14.87 -10.47
CA GLN A 171 8.19 14.92 -10.26
C GLN A 171 7.77 14.15 -9.00
N ALA A 172 8.36 12.97 -8.78
CA ALA A 172 8.12 12.18 -7.58
C ALA A 172 8.61 12.89 -6.31
N GLU A 173 9.79 13.53 -6.34
CA GLU A 173 10.31 14.34 -5.23
C GLU A 173 9.38 15.51 -4.88
N GLN A 174 8.90 16.25 -5.88
CA GLN A 174 7.93 17.34 -5.69
C GLN A 174 6.61 16.83 -5.09
N THR A 175 6.16 15.66 -5.54
CA THR A 175 4.92 15.05 -5.07
C THR A 175 5.04 14.63 -3.61
N LEU A 176 6.12 13.93 -3.23
CA LEU A 176 6.40 13.56 -1.84
C LEU A 176 6.56 14.79 -0.93
N ALA A 177 7.25 15.83 -1.40
CA ALA A 177 7.38 17.09 -0.67
C ALA A 177 6.01 17.75 -0.42
N SER A 178 5.09 17.68 -1.38
CA SER A 178 3.75 18.26 -1.23
C SER A 178 2.84 17.47 -0.28
N ILE A 179 3.04 16.15 -0.18
CA ILE A 179 2.26 15.27 0.70
C ILE A 179 2.76 15.34 2.15
N GLY A 180 4.06 15.58 2.35
CA GLY A 180 4.69 15.60 3.67
C GLY A 180 4.81 14.20 4.31
N THR A 181 5.16 14.16 5.59
CA THR A 181 5.31 12.90 6.33
C THR A 181 3.94 12.34 6.70
N ARG A 182 3.60 11.17 6.16
CA ARG A 182 2.40 10.43 6.54
C ARG A 182 2.68 9.51 7.72
N GLN A 183 1.73 9.43 8.66
CA GLN A 183 1.81 8.45 9.74
C GLN A 183 1.48 7.04 9.23
N THR A 184 0.50 6.89 8.33
CA THR A 184 0.12 5.59 7.73
C THR A 184 0.00 5.71 6.21
N LEU A 185 -0.01 4.59 5.50
CA LEU A 185 -0.21 4.56 4.04
C LEU A 185 -1.65 4.93 3.62
N THR A 186 -2.59 4.97 4.56
CA THR A 186 -4.02 5.20 4.31
C THR A 186 -4.43 6.61 4.72
N GLU A 187 -5.71 6.94 4.53
CA GLU A 187 -6.30 8.19 5.00
C GLU A 187 -6.44 8.28 6.54
N TRP A 188 -6.13 7.19 7.26
CA TRP A 188 -6.23 7.12 8.71
C TRP A 188 -4.95 7.58 9.42
N GLN A 189 -5.13 8.31 10.51
CA GLN A 189 -4.11 8.65 11.49
C GLN A 189 -4.62 8.33 12.89
N TYR A 190 -3.71 8.03 13.81
CA TYR A 190 -4.00 7.60 15.17
C TYR A 190 -3.21 8.45 16.15
N GLY A 191 -3.87 8.95 17.16
CA GLY A 191 -3.24 9.86 18.10
C GLY A 191 -4.12 10.18 19.28
N TYR A 192 -3.82 11.32 19.87
CA TYR A 192 -4.50 11.81 21.05
C TYR A 192 -4.62 13.33 21.02
N GLY A 193 -5.41 13.85 21.94
CA GLY A 193 -5.53 15.28 22.20
C GLY A 193 -6.90 15.61 22.74
N GLY A 194 -7.50 16.70 22.30
CA GLY A 194 -8.79 17.13 22.83
C GLY A 194 -9.53 18.07 21.91
N VAL A 195 -10.74 18.41 22.30
CA VAL A 195 -11.59 19.36 21.59
C VAL A 195 -11.54 20.71 22.31
N GLU A 196 -11.22 21.77 21.58
CA GLU A 196 -11.27 23.12 22.11
C GLU A 196 -12.72 23.54 22.39
N PRO A 197 -13.06 24.03 23.60
CA PRO A 197 -14.46 24.26 23.98
C PRO A 197 -15.19 25.33 23.15
N GLU A 198 -14.49 26.36 22.69
CA GLU A 198 -15.12 27.50 22.00
C GLU A 198 -15.20 27.28 20.49
N SER A 199 -14.11 26.84 19.88
CA SER A 199 -14.02 26.64 18.43
C SER A 199 -14.52 25.27 17.96
N GLU A 200 -14.69 24.33 18.89
CA GLU A 200 -14.88 22.89 18.62
C GLU A 200 -13.82 22.30 17.68
N SER A 201 -12.63 22.91 17.63
CA SER A 201 -11.51 22.41 16.84
C SER A 201 -10.81 21.28 17.58
N VAL A 202 -10.44 20.23 16.85
CA VAL A 202 -9.68 19.10 17.40
C VAL A 202 -8.20 19.42 17.42
N LEU A 203 -7.62 19.49 18.62
CA LEU A 203 -6.18 19.40 18.83
C LEU A 203 -5.76 17.95 18.68
N PHE A 204 -5.01 17.64 17.62
CA PHE A 204 -4.55 16.29 17.33
C PHE A 204 -3.03 16.20 17.40
N ARG A 205 -2.54 15.21 18.13
CA ARG A 205 -1.13 14.83 18.21
C ARG A 205 -1.00 13.36 17.79
N PRO A 206 -0.31 13.05 16.69
CA PRO A 206 -0.14 11.66 16.26
C PRO A 206 0.65 10.87 17.31
N PHE A 207 0.34 9.59 17.45
CA PHE A 207 1.23 8.67 18.16
C PHE A 207 2.54 8.51 17.40
N GLU A 208 3.65 8.54 18.13
CA GLU A 208 5.01 8.49 17.56
C GLU A 208 5.61 7.08 17.59
N HIS A 209 4.98 6.15 18.32
CA HIS A 209 5.51 4.81 18.52
C HIS A 209 4.57 3.73 17.99
N TRP A 210 5.15 2.85 17.18
CA TRP A 210 4.55 1.64 16.65
C TRP A 210 5.35 0.44 17.16
N ASP A 211 4.69 -0.55 17.77
CA ASP A 211 5.34 -1.74 18.33
C ASP A 211 5.28 -2.98 17.42
N GLY A 212 4.62 -2.87 16.26
CA GLY A 212 4.33 -3.99 15.36
C GLY A 212 2.83 -4.33 15.27
N GLU A 213 2.05 -3.97 16.28
CA GLU A 213 0.62 -4.31 16.38
C GLU A 213 -0.27 -3.10 16.69
N GLN A 214 0.24 -2.16 17.49
CA GLN A 214 -0.49 -1.00 17.98
C GLN A 214 0.32 0.30 17.93
N TRP A 215 -0.41 1.41 17.81
CA TRP A 215 0.12 2.76 17.99
C TRP A 215 -0.03 3.16 19.46
N GLN A 216 1.02 3.75 20.04
CA GLN A 216 1.06 4.12 21.46
C GLN A 216 1.90 5.38 21.70
N ILE A 217 1.72 5.99 22.88
CA ILE A 217 2.36 7.27 23.23
C ILE A 217 3.85 7.21 23.54
N ALA A 218 4.38 6.02 23.86
CA ALA A 218 5.78 5.80 24.25
C ALA A 218 6.19 4.37 23.89
N PRO A 219 7.49 4.02 23.81
CA PRO A 219 7.91 2.64 23.55
C PRO A 219 7.48 1.64 24.62
N ALA A 220 7.42 2.08 25.89
CA ALA A 220 6.89 1.30 26.99
C ALA A 220 5.40 1.63 27.19
N TYR A 221 4.59 0.60 27.44
CA TYR A 221 3.17 0.74 27.73
C TYR A 221 2.78 -0.23 28.86
N PRO A 222 1.98 0.20 29.86
CA PRO A 222 1.46 1.56 30.05
C PRO A 222 2.56 2.51 30.59
N VAL A 223 2.42 3.83 30.43
CA VAL A 223 3.39 4.86 30.88
C VAL A 223 3.08 5.40 32.29
N PRO A 224 3.77 4.96 33.36
CA PRO A 224 3.42 5.32 34.74
C PRO A 224 3.52 6.84 34.98
N ASN A 225 2.61 7.35 35.82
CA ASN A 225 2.55 8.77 36.23
C ASN A 225 2.38 9.78 35.08
N ASP A 226 1.85 9.36 33.93
CA ASP A 226 1.51 10.24 32.81
C ASP A 226 -0.02 10.30 32.64
N PRO A 227 -0.64 11.48 32.41
CA PRO A 227 -2.08 11.58 32.10
C PRO A 227 -2.51 10.77 30.86
N ARG A 228 -1.56 10.42 30.00
CA ARG A 228 -1.74 9.65 28.77
C ARG A 228 -1.39 8.15 28.94
N ASN A 229 -1.14 7.68 30.16
CA ASN A 229 -0.60 6.36 30.53
C ASN A 229 -1.16 5.17 29.72
N TYR A 230 -2.47 5.18 29.46
CA TYR A 230 -3.18 4.08 28.78
C TYR A 230 -3.53 4.36 27.32
N LEU A 231 -3.07 5.48 26.74
CA LEU A 231 -3.36 5.83 25.36
C LEU A 231 -2.60 4.93 24.38
N ARG A 232 -3.37 4.15 23.65
CA ARG A 232 -2.94 3.33 22.51
C ARG A 232 -4.14 3.04 21.63
N ILE A 233 -3.91 2.72 20.36
CA ILE A 233 -4.96 2.22 19.45
C ILE A 233 -4.38 0.99 18.75
N ASN A 234 -5.17 -0.08 18.64
CA ASN A 234 -4.78 -1.29 17.91
C ASN A 234 -5.75 -1.62 16.76
N ARG A 235 -5.46 -2.65 15.97
CA ARG A 235 -6.27 -3.09 14.82
C ARG A 235 -7.74 -3.41 15.16
N ASN A 236 -8.03 -3.75 16.41
CA ASN A 236 -9.40 -4.04 16.85
C ASN A 236 -10.17 -2.78 17.27
N GLY A 237 -9.59 -1.60 17.07
CA GLY A 237 -10.15 -0.32 17.51
C GLY A 237 -10.16 -0.19 19.02
N SER A 238 -9.44 -1.06 19.72
CA SER A 238 -9.37 -1.06 21.17
C SER A 238 -8.44 0.05 21.64
N SER A 239 -8.84 0.73 22.72
CA SER A 239 -8.13 1.86 23.32
C SER A 239 -8.56 2.03 24.77
N HIS A 240 -7.95 3.01 25.43
CA HIS A 240 -8.38 3.59 26.69
C HIS A 240 -8.42 5.11 26.50
N THR A 241 -9.22 5.81 27.30
CA THR A 241 -9.20 7.27 27.36
C THR A 241 -7.96 7.76 28.14
N GLY A 242 -7.47 8.96 27.90
CA GLY A 242 -6.53 9.60 28.83
C GLY A 242 -7.25 10.06 30.09
N SER A 243 -6.53 10.66 31.02
CA SER A 243 -7.08 11.08 32.32
C SER A 243 -8.16 12.15 32.26
N ASP A 244 -8.23 12.89 31.14
CA ASP A 244 -9.15 14.01 30.94
C ASP A 244 -9.44 14.23 29.45
N ALA A 245 -10.36 15.16 29.16
CA ALA A 245 -10.79 15.48 27.80
C ALA A 245 -9.70 16.10 26.90
N ARG A 246 -8.56 16.57 27.44
CA ARG A 246 -7.41 17.04 26.64
C ARG A 246 -6.47 15.90 26.25
N HIS A 247 -6.69 14.71 26.81
CA HIS A 247 -5.94 13.49 26.53
C HIS A 247 -6.85 12.38 26.00
N ALA A 248 -7.88 12.73 25.24
CA ALA A 248 -8.74 11.79 24.54
C ALA A 248 -7.96 11.00 23.49
N SER A 249 -8.38 9.75 23.25
CA SER A 249 -7.91 8.97 22.11
C SER A 249 -8.64 9.40 20.84
N ILE A 250 -7.89 9.57 19.75
CA ILE A 250 -8.41 10.12 18.49
C ILE A 250 -8.01 9.22 17.33
N MET A 251 -9.00 8.76 16.58
CA MET A 251 -8.81 8.25 15.22
C MET A 251 -9.20 9.36 14.25
N ARG A 252 -8.30 9.74 13.35
CA ARG A 252 -8.52 10.79 12.36
C ARG A 252 -8.57 10.18 10.97
N TRP A 253 -9.59 10.54 10.19
CA TRP A 253 -9.65 10.25 8.77
C TRP A 253 -9.57 11.54 7.97
N THR A 254 -8.74 11.60 6.93
CA THR A 254 -8.62 12.76 6.05
C THR A 254 -9.27 12.48 4.70
N ALA A 255 -10.18 13.34 4.26
CA ALA A 255 -10.89 13.18 3.01
C ALA A 255 -9.94 13.27 1.80
N PRO A 256 -9.86 12.24 0.95
CA PRO A 256 -8.92 12.25 -0.18
C PRO A 256 -9.42 13.08 -1.36
N ARG A 257 -10.70 13.46 -1.36
CA ARG A 257 -11.36 14.25 -2.40
C ARG A 257 -12.63 14.87 -1.82
N ASP A 258 -13.36 15.62 -2.64
CA ASP A 258 -14.70 16.09 -2.30
C ASP A 258 -15.69 14.92 -2.38
N LEU A 259 -16.40 14.63 -1.29
CA LEU A 259 -17.46 13.63 -1.27
C LEU A 259 -18.47 13.85 -0.15
N THR A 260 -19.53 13.03 -0.16
CA THR A 260 -20.49 12.93 0.93
C THR A 260 -20.38 11.52 1.50
N VAL A 261 -20.20 11.39 2.81
CA VAL A 261 -19.98 10.10 3.46
C VAL A 261 -21.09 9.73 4.44
N ASN A 262 -21.31 8.42 4.56
CA ASN A 262 -22.04 7.82 5.66
C ASN A 262 -21.04 7.15 6.61
N ILE A 263 -21.25 7.32 7.90
CA ILE A 263 -20.39 6.79 8.95
C ILE A 263 -21.19 5.81 9.77
N THR A 264 -20.63 4.62 9.99
CA THR A 264 -21.20 3.61 10.88
C THR A 264 -20.15 3.11 11.86
N GLY A 265 -20.61 2.57 12.98
CA GLY A 265 -19.75 1.98 13.99
C GLY A 265 -20.43 1.98 15.35
N LYS A 266 -19.79 1.35 16.32
CA LYS A 266 -20.23 1.37 17.71
C LYS A 266 -19.03 1.50 18.64
N ILE A 267 -19.24 2.21 19.74
CA ILE A 267 -18.35 2.17 20.89
C ILE A 267 -18.84 1.04 21.78
N THR A 268 -17.95 0.11 22.14
CA THR A 268 -18.25 -0.99 23.06
C THR A 268 -17.25 -0.98 24.20
N ARG A 269 -17.73 -0.88 25.44
CA ARG A 269 -16.91 -0.99 26.65
C ARG A 269 -16.46 -2.44 26.84
N HIS A 270 -15.22 -2.64 27.28
CA HIS A 270 -14.68 -3.99 27.52
C HIS A 270 -15.47 -4.73 28.61
N GLU A 271 -15.62 -6.05 28.48
CA GLU A 271 -16.47 -6.86 29.36
C GLU A 271 -16.12 -6.73 30.86
N GLY A 272 -14.84 -6.68 31.20
CA GLY A 272 -14.37 -6.54 32.60
C GLY A 272 -14.60 -5.16 33.24
N VAL A 273 -15.01 -4.16 32.45
CA VAL A 273 -15.25 -2.78 32.89
C VAL A 273 -16.73 -2.38 32.88
N VAL A 274 -17.59 -3.17 32.23
CA VAL A 274 -19.05 -2.92 32.20
C VAL A 274 -19.61 -2.87 33.62
N GLY A 275 -20.41 -1.84 33.92
CA GLY A 275 -20.98 -1.62 35.25
C GLY A 275 -20.04 -0.95 36.26
N LYS A 276 -18.81 -0.61 35.87
CA LYS A 276 -17.84 0.14 36.69
C LYS A 276 -17.55 1.51 36.05
N GLY A 277 -16.91 2.41 36.80
CA GLY A 277 -16.60 3.77 36.33
C GLY A 277 -17.86 4.58 36.02
N ASP A 278 -17.70 5.68 35.30
CA ASP A 278 -18.81 6.49 34.80
C ASP A 278 -18.99 6.41 33.28
N GLY A 279 -18.02 5.81 32.58
CA GLY A 279 -18.10 5.47 31.16
C GLY A 279 -17.47 6.54 30.28
N VAL A 280 -17.58 6.33 28.97
CA VAL A 280 -16.88 7.15 27.98
C VAL A 280 -17.83 8.02 27.18
N VAL A 281 -17.32 9.12 26.62
CA VAL A 281 -18.05 9.98 25.69
C VAL A 281 -17.41 9.89 24.32
N GLY A 282 -18.18 9.44 23.33
CA GLY A 282 -17.78 9.41 21.93
C GLY A 282 -18.25 10.64 21.19
N ARG A 283 -17.35 11.26 20.41
CA ARG A 283 -17.66 12.40 19.53
C ARG A 283 -17.16 12.14 18.12
N VAL A 284 -17.90 12.63 17.14
CA VAL A 284 -17.46 12.73 15.74
C VAL A 284 -17.44 14.20 15.39
N LEU A 285 -16.26 14.71 15.03
CA LEU A 285 -16.05 16.09 14.65
C LEU A 285 -15.62 16.19 13.19
N VAL A 286 -16.02 17.26 12.52
CA VAL A 286 -15.54 17.58 11.17
C VAL A 286 -14.80 18.91 11.19
N SER A 287 -13.62 18.96 10.57
CA SER A 287 -12.83 20.18 10.46
C SER A 287 -13.65 21.37 9.95
N GLY A 288 -13.59 22.48 10.68
CA GLY A 288 -14.33 23.71 10.34
C GLY A 288 -15.84 23.67 10.63
N ARG A 289 -16.38 22.56 11.14
CA ARG A 289 -17.81 22.44 11.52
C ARG A 289 -18.05 22.03 12.97
N GLY A 290 -17.03 21.57 13.68
CA GLY A 290 -17.15 21.12 15.07
C GLY A 290 -17.81 19.74 15.18
N ALA A 291 -18.49 19.50 16.29
CA ALA A 291 -19.10 18.20 16.61
C ALA A 291 -20.40 17.98 15.80
N VAL A 292 -20.41 16.90 15.01
CA VAL A 292 -21.58 16.47 14.23
C VAL A 292 -22.32 15.28 14.86
N LEU A 293 -21.69 14.60 15.82
CA LEU A 293 -22.32 13.60 16.69
C LEU A 293 -21.62 13.56 18.04
N GLN A 294 -22.39 13.40 19.10
CA GLN A 294 -21.90 13.14 20.45
C GLN A 294 -22.85 12.17 21.14
N GLN A 295 -22.30 11.11 21.74
CA GLN A 295 -23.06 10.12 22.51
C GLN A 295 -22.22 9.62 23.67
N SER A 296 -22.85 9.42 24.82
CA SER A 296 -22.22 8.82 25.99
C SER A 296 -22.49 7.32 26.05
N VAL A 297 -21.53 6.55 26.58
CA VAL A 297 -21.69 5.13 26.93
C VAL A 297 -21.57 4.99 28.45
N PRO A 298 -22.57 5.48 29.21
CA PRO A 298 -22.47 5.52 30.67
C PRO A 298 -22.49 4.12 31.27
N ALA A 299 -21.94 3.92 32.46
CA ALA A 299 -22.24 2.70 33.23
C ALA A 299 -23.74 2.65 33.59
N PRO A 300 -24.42 1.49 33.48
CA PRO A 300 -23.92 0.15 33.16
C PRO A 300 -24.00 -0.22 31.66
N SER A 301 -24.31 0.72 30.76
CA SER A 301 -24.41 0.45 29.33
C SER A 301 -23.12 -0.12 28.76
N LYS A 302 -23.25 -1.14 27.93
CA LYS A 302 -22.13 -1.83 27.29
C LYS A 302 -21.70 -1.17 25.99
N GLU A 303 -22.64 -0.68 25.20
CA GLU A 303 -22.36 -0.19 23.86
C GLU A 303 -23.30 0.92 23.42
N GLN A 304 -22.86 1.68 22.43
CA GLN A 304 -23.60 2.78 21.82
C GLN A 304 -23.26 2.87 20.33
N ALA A 305 -24.28 2.95 19.48
CA ALA A 305 -24.11 3.13 18.04
C ALA A 305 -23.72 4.58 17.73
N MET A 306 -22.80 4.75 16.77
CA MET A 306 -22.22 6.03 16.34
C MET A 306 -22.44 6.23 14.83
N ASN A 307 -23.71 6.29 14.41
CA ASN A 307 -24.08 6.33 13.00
C ASN A 307 -24.43 7.77 12.56
N LEU A 308 -23.90 8.18 11.40
CA LEU A 308 -24.20 9.45 10.74
C LEU A 308 -24.38 9.23 9.25
N ALA A 309 -25.28 9.98 8.62
CA ALA A 309 -25.51 9.93 7.19
C ALA A 309 -25.28 11.30 6.56
N ASN A 310 -24.89 11.31 5.29
CA ASN A 310 -24.80 12.50 4.45
C ASN A 310 -23.85 13.59 4.96
N VAL A 311 -22.70 13.20 5.50
CA VAL A 311 -21.66 14.13 5.96
C VAL A 311 -20.85 14.60 4.74
N ALA A 312 -21.08 15.83 4.28
CA ALA A 312 -20.30 16.43 3.19
C ALA A 312 -18.90 16.84 3.65
N VAL A 313 -17.87 16.52 2.88
CA VAL A 313 -16.45 16.85 3.15
C VAL A 313 -15.75 17.27 1.85
N LYS A 314 -14.78 18.17 1.96
CA LYS A 314 -13.87 18.57 0.89
C LYS A 314 -12.55 17.82 0.99
N ALA A 315 -11.78 17.78 -0.10
CA ALA A 315 -10.41 17.27 -0.09
C ALA A 315 -9.59 17.95 1.02
N GLY A 316 -8.98 17.15 1.90
CA GLY A 316 -8.20 17.62 3.05
C GLY A 316 -8.99 17.88 4.33
N ASP A 317 -10.34 17.84 4.31
CA ASP A 317 -11.13 17.91 5.55
C ASP A 317 -10.87 16.67 6.42
N THR A 318 -10.89 16.84 7.75
CA THR A 318 -10.75 15.73 8.70
C THR A 318 -12.09 15.35 9.31
N ILE A 319 -12.28 14.05 9.51
CA ILE A 319 -13.30 13.49 10.39
C ILE A 319 -12.57 12.84 11.57
N ASP A 320 -12.83 13.37 12.77
CA ASP A 320 -12.16 13.00 14.00
C ASP A 320 -13.11 12.21 14.90
N PHE A 321 -12.74 10.97 15.19
CA PHE A 321 -13.43 10.08 16.12
C PHE A 321 -12.73 10.16 17.47
N VAL A 322 -13.30 10.98 18.35
CA VAL A 322 -12.72 11.32 19.65
C VAL A 322 -13.44 10.52 20.72
N VAL A 323 -12.70 9.86 21.62
CA VAL A 323 -13.27 9.24 22.82
C VAL A 323 -12.63 9.83 24.05
N GLU A 324 -13.46 10.55 24.81
CA GLU A 324 -13.11 11.26 26.03
C GLU A 324 -13.53 10.43 27.26
N PRO A 325 -12.81 10.56 28.39
CA PRO A 325 -13.28 9.99 29.65
C PRO A 325 -14.56 10.69 30.11
N GLY A 326 -15.25 10.09 31.09
CA GLY A 326 -16.31 10.77 31.83
C GLY A 326 -15.73 11.87 32.73
N LYS A 327 -15.93 11.73 34.04
CA LYS A 327 -15.32 12.57 35.07
C LYS A 327 -13.86 12.18 35.34
N ASP A 328 -13.57 10.89 35.22
CA ASP A 328 -12.24 10.31 35.31
C ASP A 328 -12.12 9.15 34.31
N ASN A 329 -10.92 8.55 34.20
CA ASN A 329 -10.65 7.49 33.23
C ASN A 329 -10.74 6.07 33.80
N SER A 330 -11.29 5.89 35.00
CA SER A 330 -11.38 4.58 35.63
C SER A 330 -12.36 3.69 34.86
N PHE A 331 -11.89 2.51 34.45
CA PHE A 331 -12.74 1.52 33.77
C PHE A 331 -13.25 1.99 32.39
N ASP A 332 -12.42 2.74 31.66
CA ASP A 332 -12.73 3.34 30.35
C ASP A 332 -12.10 2.62 29.15
N SER A 333 -11.74 1.35 29.31
CA SER A 333 -11.32 0.54 28.17
C SER A 333 -12.50 0.29 27.21
N TYR A 334 -12.30 0.59 25.93
CA TYR A 334 -13.33 0.50 24.91
C TYR A 334 -12.79 -0.03 23.57
N THR A 335 -13.69 -0.39 22.67
CA THR A 335 -13.41 -0.62 21.25
C THR A 335 -14.30 0.25 20.38
N TRP A 336 -13.75 0.77 19.28
CA TRP A 336 -14.51 1.45 18.23
C TRP A 336 -13.84 1.24 16.87
N GLN A 337 -14.57 0.63 15.94
CA GLN A 337 -14.13 0.37 14.57
C GLN A 337 -15.05 1.12 13.59
N PRO A 338 -14.80 2.41 13.33
CA PRO A 338 -15.62 3.17 12.40
C PRO A 338 -15.46 2.68 10.96
N GLU A 339 -16.54 2.76 10.20
CA GLU A 339 -16.57 2.56 8.77
C GLU A 339 -17.18 3.77 8.09
N ILE A 340 -16.47 4.31 7.10
CA ILE A 340 -16.88 5.45 6.29
C ILE A 340 -17.19 4.93 4.89
N ARG A 341 -18.33 5.31 4.31
CA ARG A 341 -18.72 4.92 2.94
C ARG A 341 -19.06 6.15 2.13
N ASP A 342 -18.63 6.19 0.87
CA ASP A 342 -19.12 7.18 -0.10
C ASP A 342 -20.64 6.97 -0.30
N ALA A 343 -21.42 8.03 -0.05
CA ALA A 343 -22.88 7.99 -0.15
C ALA A 343 -23.35 7.75 -1.61
N LYS A 344 -22.55 8.13 -2.61
CA LYS A 344 -22.87 7.93 -4.03
C LYS A 344 -22.38 6.59 -4.56
N ASN A 345 -21.31 6.03 -3.98
CA ASN A 345 -20.77 4.73 -4.37
C ASN A 345 -20.37 3.90 -3.13
N PRO A 346 -21.30 3.11 -2.55
CA PRO A 346 -21.04 2.36 -1.32
C PRO A 346 -19.91 1.31 -1.40
N GLN A 347 -19.40 0.99 -2.60
CA GLN A 347 -18.22 0.14 -2.77
C GLN A 347 -16.93 0.85 -2.38
N VAL A 348 -16.91 2.19 -2.49
CA VAL A 348 -15.82 3.03 -1.98
C VAL A 348 -16.04 3.21 -0.48
N ARG A 349 -15.22 2.52 0.31
CA ARG A 349 -15.30 2.53 1.77
C ARG A 349 -13.92 2.64 2.41
N TRP A 350 -13.89 3.30 3.57
CA TRP A 350 -12.76 3.33 4.48
C TRP A 350 -13.16 2.63 5.76
N ASN A 351 -12.74 1.37 5.88
CA ASN A 351 -13.02 0.52 7.04
C ASN A 351 -11.77 0.48 7.92
N PHE A 352 -11.90 0.96 9.15
CA PHE A 352 -10.80 1.02 10.11
C PHE A 352 -10.03 -0.29 10.19
N THR A 353 -10.71 -1.42 10.41
CA THR A 353 -10.05 -2.71 10.69
C THR A 353 -9.20 -3.20 9.52
N SER A 354 -9.74 -3.12 8.30
CA SER A 354 -9.02 -3.57 7.10
C SER A 354 -7.91 -2.61 6.65
N GLN A 355 -8.03 -1.33 7.01
CA GLN A 355 -7.06 -0.30 6.60
C GLN A 355 -6.10 0.10 7.73
N TYR A 356 -6.29 -0.44 8.93
CA TYR A 356 -5.38 -0.21 10.03
C TYR A 356 -3.97 -0.68 9.68
N GLY A 357 -3.02 0.24 9.80
CA GLY A 357 -1.63 0.04 9.42
C GLY A 357 -0.67 0.79 10.33
N GLY A 358 0.58 0.32 10.34
CA GLY A 358 1.69 0.97 11.01
C GLY A 358 2.25 2.16 10.21
N PRO A 359 3.48 2.58 10.53
CA PRO A 359 4.18 3.67 9.87
C PRO A 359 4.11 3.57 8.35
N ALA A 360 3.90 4.71 7.69
CA ALA A 360 3.95 4.78 6.24
C ALA A 360 5.37 4.49 5.75
N ASP A 361 5.58 3.31 5.18
CA ASP A 361 6.82 3.00 4.44
C ASP A 361 6.62 3.42 2.99
N VAL A 362 6.97 4.66 2.68
CA VAL A 362 6.78 5.25 1.35
C VAL A 362 8.04 5.04 0.54
N ALA A 363 7.91 4.34 -0.59
CA ALA A 363 9.02 4.16 -1.53
C ALA A 363 9.60 5.51 -1.97
N SER A 364 10.93 5.60 -1.97
CA SER A 364 11.65 6.76 -2.49
C SER A 364 11.38 6.94 -4.00
N PRO A 365 11.58 8.15 -4.53
CA PRO A 365 11.50 8.41 -5.98
C PRO A 365 12.30 7.42 -6.82
N TRP A 366 13.47 7.02 -6.33
CA TRP A 366 14.35 6.07 -7.01
C TRP A 366 13.84 4.63 -6.95
N GLN A 367 13.27 4.20 -5.83
CA GLN A 367 12.60 2.89 -5.73
C GLN A 367 11.39 2.82 -6.68
N ASN A 368 10.58 3.89 -6.72
CA ASN A 368 9.46 3.99 -7.67
C ASN A 368 9.93 3.94 -9.13
N TYR A 369 11.06 4.57 -9.43
CA TYR A 369 11.63 4.54 -10.79
C TYR A 369 12.20 3.16 -11.15
N ALA A 370 12.88 2.50 -10.22
CA ALA A 370 13.36 1.13 -10.40
C ALA A 370 12.18 0.18 -10.63
N GLN A 371 11.11 0.29 -9.84
CA GLN A 371 9.86 -0.43 -10.07
C GLN A 371 9.30 -0.14 -11.47
N ALA A 372 9.16 1.13 -11.85
CA ALA A 372 8.65 1.50 -13.16
C ALA A 372 9.42 0.85 -14.33
N LEU A 373 10.76 0.71 -14.21
CA LEU A 373 11.56 -0.01 -15.20
C LEU A 373 11.25 -1.52 -15.25
N LEU A 374 11.02 -2.16 -14.10
CA LEU A 374 10.61 -3.57 -13.99
C LEU A 374 9.20 -3.82 -14.56
N GLU A 375 8.39 -2.78 -14.75
CA GLU A 375 7.04 -2.87 -15.32
C GLU A 375 7.01 -2.58 -16.83
N THR A 376 8.13 -2.15 -17.41
CA THR A 376 8.17 -1.82 -18.84
C THR A 376 7.92 -3.04 -19.71
N ASN A 377 7.35 -2.80 -20.88
CA ASN A 377 7.21 -3.84 -21.90
C ASN A 377 8.56 -4.42 -22.33
N GLU A 378 9.65 -3.64 -22.28
CA GLU A 378 10.99 -4.13 -22.61
C GLU A 378 11.50 -5.15 -21.59
N PHE A 379 11.11 -5.02 -20.32
CA PHE A 379 11.43 -6.00 -19.30
C PHE A 379 10.50 -7.22 -19.33
N LEU A 380 9.20 -7.00 -19.48
CA LEU A 380 8.17 -8.05 -19.34
C LEU A 380 7.88 -8.86 -20.60
N PHE A 381 8.44 -8.47 -21.76
CA PHE A 381 8.22 -9.15 -23.03
C PHE A 381 9.55 -9.51 -23.68
N VAL A 382 9.58 -10.67 -24.31
CA VAL A 382 10.66 -11.08 -25.21
C VAL A 382 10.27 -10.68 -26.62
N ASP A 383 11.19 -9.99 -27.28
CA ASP A 383 11.12 -9.62 -28.69
C ASP A 383 11.94 -10.52 -29.59
#